data_AF-A0A936UQZ8-F1
#
_entry.id   AF-A0A936UQZ8-F1
#
_cell.length_a   1.000
_cell.length_b   1.000
_cell.length_c   1.000
_cell.angle_alpha   90.00
_cell.angle_beta   90.00
_cell.angle_gamma   90.00
#
_symmetry.space_group_name_H-M   'P 1'
#
loop_
_entity.id
_entity.type
_entity.pdbx_description
1 polymer ?
#
loop_
_entity_poly.entity_id
_entity_poly.type
_entity_poly.pdbx_seq_one_letter_code
_entity_poly.pdbx_strand_id
1 'polypeptide(L)'
;MTGSESARPGASPGAEPSALGSDWQAWAADLAARITALADGGALTVTFPRHTRQGVKRPARLFGLIPPSYADVVPTLTLTRSEDHLHGTFTGSESIGGLLPTAPEEDAALEAATWRNPGHSLERVWLRYWPDDVALQPYLSAADTHRAVEVVLDTAAVFGITDPADVTADVTVEGIG
;
A
#
# COMPACT_ATOMS: atom_id res chain seq x y z
N MET A 1 -26.21 16.97 -50.27
CA MET A 1 -24.84 17.14 -49.75
C MET A 1 -24.87 16.71 -48.29
N THR A 2 -24.06 15.71 -47.99
CA THR A 2 -24.05 14.85 -46.81
C THR A 2 -23.61 15.58 -45.53
N GLY A 3 -24.42 15.46 -44.47
CA GLY A 3 -24.02 15.77 -43.11
C GLY A 3 -23.27 14.56 -42.52
N SER A 4 -22.04 14.78 -42.09
CA SER A 4 -21.26 13.80 -41.32
C SER A 4 -21.62 13.93 -39.85
N GLU A 5 -22.42 13.00 -39.35
CA GLU A 5 -22.64 12.80 -37.93
C GLU A 5 -21.48 11.93 -37.40
N SER A 6 -20.51 12.57 -36.73
CA SER A 6 -19.43 11.87 -36.04
C SER A 6 -20.00 11.09 -34.85
N ALA A 7 -20.09 9.77 -35.01
CA ALA A 7 -20.31 8.84 -33.92
C ALA A 7 -19.22 9.00 -32.85
N ARG A 8 -19.63 9.35 -31.62
CA ARG A 8 -18.74 9.31 -30.45
C ARG A 8 -18.34 7.85 -30.18
N PRO A 9 -17.06 7.54 -29.94
CA PRO A 9 -16.66 6.22 -29.48
C PRO A 9 -17.29 5.97 -28.10
N GLY A 10 -17.92 4.81 -27.97
CA GLY A 10 -18.62 4.37 -26.77
C GLY A 10 -17.67 4.33 -25.57
N ALA A 11 -18.18 4.80 -24.44
CA ALA A 11 -17.60 4.50 -23.14
C ALA A 11 -17.51 2.98 -22.97
N SER A 12 -16.31 2.46 -22.77
CA SER A 12 -16.14 1.08 -22.33
C SER A 12 -16.87 0.89 -21.00
N PRO A 13 -17.69 -0.17 -20.83
CA PRO A 13 -18.32 -0.47 -19.56
C PRO A 13 -17.25 -0.76 -18.50
N GLY A 14 -17.51 -0.27 -17.28
CA GLY A 14 -16.60 -0.35 -16.15
C GLY A 14 -16.07 -1.77 -15.94
N ALA A 15 -14.78 -1.85 -15.61
CA ALA A 15 -14.19 -3.07 -15.08
C ALA A 15 -15.05 -3.55 -13.91
N GLU A 16 -15.72 -4.69 -14.08
CA GLU A 16 -16.35 -5.40 -12.97
C GLU A 16 -15.27 -5.65 -11.91
N PRO A 17 -15.57 -5.48 -10.61
CA PRO A 17 -14.61 -5.78 -9.56
C PRO A 17 -14.22 -7.25 -9.71
N SER A 18 -12.98 -7.47 -10.13
CA SER A 18 -12.40 -8.80 -10.30
C SER A 18 -12.74 -9.64 -9.08
N ALA A 19 -13.50 -10.72 -9.30
CA ALA A 19 -13.93 -11.61 -8.24
C ALA A 19 -12.70 -12.23 -7.59
N LEU A 20 -12.24 -11.60 -6.50
CA LEU A 20 -11.26 -12.17 -5.59
C LEU A 20 -11.75 -13.58 -5.25
N GLY A 21 -10.86 -14.57 -5.33
CA GLY A 21 -11.18 -15.94 -4.91
C GLY A 21 -11.74 -15.96 -3.48
N SER A 22 -12.48 -17.01 -3.11
CA SER A 22 -13.10 -17.12 -1.77
C SER A 22 -12.12 -16.87 -0.63
N ASP A 23 -10.87 -17.27 -0.81
CA ASP A 23 -9.82 -17.16 0.20
C ASP A 23 -9.41 -15.70 0.41
N TRP A 24 -9.30 -14.93 -0.67
CA TRP A 24 -9.05 -13.49 -0.60
C TRP A 24 -10.22 -12.73 0.03
N GLN A 25 -11.47 -13.14 -0.24
CA GLN A 25 -12.64 -12.52 0.40
C GLN A 25 -12.65 -12.77 1.91
N ALA A 26 -12.34 -14.00 2.34
CA ALA A 26 -12.23 -14.33 3.76
C ALA A 26 -11.09 -13.57 4.44
N TRP A 27 -9.92 -13.51 3.78
CA TRP A 27 -8.77 -12.75 4.28
C TRP A 27 -9.06 -11.24 4.37
N ALA A 28 -9.72 -10.66 3.36
CA ALA A 28 -10.13 -9.26 3.35
C ALA A 28 -11.13 -8.94 4.48
N ALA A 29 -12.08 -9.85 4.75
CA ALA A 29 -13.03 -9.69 5.85
C ALA A 29 -12.35 -9.76 7.23
N ASP A 30 -11.39 -10.68 7.41
CA ASP A 30 -10.58 -10.76 8.63
C ASP A 30 -9.72 -9.50 8.81
N LEU A 31 -9.09 -9.03 7.74
CA LEU A 31 -8.33 -7.77 7.74
C LEU A 31 -9.20 -6.57 8.14
N ALA A 32 -10.40 -6.44 7.55
CA ALA A 32 -11.35 -5.39 7.91
C ALA A 32 -11.69 -5.42 9.41
N ALA A 33 -11.98 -6.61 9.95
CA ALA A 33 -12.29 -6.79 11.37
C ALA A 33 -11.11 -6.36 12.26
N ARG A 34 -9.87 -6.69 11.88
CA ARG A 34 -8.66 -6.28 12.61
C ARG A 34 -8.44 -4.77 12.57
N ILE A 35 -8.63 -4.13 11.42
CA ILE A 35 -8.51 -2.66 11.28
C ILE A 35 -9.54 -1.96 12.18
N THR A 36 -10.81 -2.38 12.12
CA THR A 36 -11.87 -1.79 12.97
C THR A 36 -11.61 -1.99 14.47
N ALA A 37 -10.93 -3.08 14.84
CA ALA A 37 -10.60 -3.41 16.23
C ALA A 37 -9.30 -2.75 16.75
N LEU A 38 -8.56 -2.01 15.92
CA LEU A 38 -7.33 -1.33 16.37
C LEU A 38 -7.64 -0.36 17.51
N ALA A 39 -6.92 -0.52 18.61
CA ALA A 39 -6.89 0.47 19.69
C ALA A 39 -6.14 1.73 19.22
N ASP A 40 -6.38 2.87 19.88
CA ASP A 40 -5.61 4.07 19.61
C ASP A 40 -4.11 3.84 19.86
N GLY A 41 -3.26 4.30 18.94
CA GLY A 41 -1.84 3.98 18.88
C GLY A 41 -1.50 2.55 18.41
N GLY A 42 -2.49 1.70 18.18
CA GLY A 42 -2.29 0.34 17.67
C GLY A 42 -1.90 0.34 16.19
N ALA A 43 -1.07 -0.64 15.80
CA ALA A 43 -0.64 -0.82 14.43
C ALA A 43 -0.93 -2.23 13.92
N LEU A 44 -1.29 -2.34 12.65
CA LEU A 44 -1.37 -3.59 11.91
C LEU A 44 -0.32 -3.55 10.80
N THR A 45 0.59 -4.52 10.80
CA THR A 45 1.63 -4.66 9.79
C THR A 45 1.29 -5.80 8.85
N VAL A 46 1.25 -5.51 7.55
CA VAL A 46 1.07 -6.48 6.47
C VAL A 46 2.41 -6.65 5.75
N THR A 47 2.93 -7.87 5.70
CA THR A 47 4.24 -8.18 5.13
C THR A 47 4.09 -9.14 3.96
N PHE A 48 4.93 -8.93 2.94
CA PHE A 48 4.98 -9.73 1.72
C PHE A 48 6.31 -10.53 1.66
N PRO A 49 6.51 -11.54 2.54
CA PRO A 49 7.82 -12.17 2.79
C PRO A 49 8.44 -12.84 1.56
N ARG A 50 7.62 -13.38 0.66
CA ARG A 50 8.09 -14.02 -0.58
C ARG A 50 8.59 -13.04 -1.64
N HIS A 51 8.41 -11.74 -1.43
CA HIS A 51 8.81 -10.67 -2.33
C HIS A 51 10.02 -9.88 -1.80
N THR A 52 10.88 -10.53 -1.01
CA THR A 52 12.13 -9.94 -0.54
C THR A 52 13.04 -9.56 -1.72
N ARG A 53 13.55 -8.32 -1.71
CA ARG A 53 14.45 -7.79 -2.76
C ARG A 53 15.73 -7.24 -2.14
N GLN A 54 16.84 -7.25 -2.88
CA GLN A 54 18.08 -6.62 -2.43
C GLN A 54 18.11 -5.12 -2.76
N GLY A 55 17.99 -4.28 -1.73
CA GLY A 55 18.08 -2.82 -1.82
C GLY A 55 19.48 -2.28 -1.55
N VAL A 56 19.83 -1.14 -2.16
CA VAL A 56 21.11 -0.46 -1.91
C VAL A 56 21.04 0.35 -0.61
N LYS A 57 21.47 -0.24 0.51
CA LYS A 57 21.56 0.46 1.80
C LYS A 57 22.56 1.62 1.78
N ARG A 58 23.69 1.45 1.08
CA ARG A 58 24.72 2.47 0.96
C ARG A 58 25.37 2.38 -0.43
N PRO A 59 25.43 3.47 -1.20
CA PRO A 59 26.16 3.48 -2.46
C PRO A 59 27.67 3.37 -2.22
N ALA A 60 28.41 3.02 -3.27
CA ALA A 60 29.87 3.05 -3.24
C ALA A 60 30.39 4.45 -2.91
N ARG A 61 31.52 4.54 -2.21
CA ARG A 61 32.17 5.81 -1.85
C ARG A 61 33.65 5.80 -2.23
N LEU A 62 34.26 6.99 -2.23
CA LEU A 62 35.70 7.19 -2.50
C LEU A 62 36.13 6.57 -3.84
N PHE A 63 35.44 6.91 -4.93
CA PHE A 63 35.72 6.38 -6.27
C PHE A 63 35.74 4.84 -6.35
N GLY A 64 34.92 4.17 -5.54
CA GLY A 64 34.81 2.70 -5.52
C GLY A 64 35.72 1.98 -4.53
N LEU A 65 36.54 2.70 -3.75
CA LEU A 65 37.35 2.11 -2.69
C LEU A 65 36.50 1.52 -1.56
N ILE A 66 35.32 2.10 -1.30
CA ILE A 66 34.34 1.55 -0.37
C ILE A 66 33.22 0.93 -1.20
N PRO A 67 33.05 -0.41 -1.18
CA PRO A 67 32.02 -1.08 -1.94
C PRO A 67 30.61 -0.70 -1.44
N PRO A 68 29.59 -0.83 -2.30
CA PRO A 68 28.21 -0.66 -1.90
C PRO A 68 27.83 -1.73 -0.86
N SER A 69 26.86 -1.38 -0.02
CA SER A 69 26.27 -2.31 0.95
C SER A 69 24.81 -2.50 0.58
N TYR A 70 24.40 -3.77 0.53
CA TYR A 70 23.04 -4.19 0.22
C TYR A 70 22.35 -4.67 1.50
N ALA A 71 21.03 -4.61 1.51
CA ALA A 71 20.18 -5.21 2.54
C ALA A 71 19.00 -5.90 1.86
N ASP A 72 18.55 -7.00 2.46
CA ASP A 72 17.29 -7.61 2.08
C ASP A 72 16.16 -6.72 2.60
N VAL A 73 15.24 -6.35 1.70
CA VAL A 73 14.10 -5.47 1.95
C VAL A 73 12.85 -6.27 1.67
N VAL A 74 12.03 -6.42 2.69
CA VAL A 74 10.72 -7.06 2.58
C VAL A 74 9.67 -5.98 2.39
N PRO A 75 8.89 -6.00 1.29
CA PRO A 75 7.80 -5.05 1.12
C PRO A 75 6.81 -5.22 2.28
N THR A 76 6.57 -4.12 2.98
CA THR A 76 5.80 -4.08 4.22
C THR A 76 4.92 -2.84 4.22
N LEU A 77 3.66 -3.01 4.61
CA LEU A 77 2.64 -2.00 4.77
C LEU A 77 2.27 -1.93 6.26
N THR A 78 2.20 -0.74 6.85
CA THR A 78 1.73 -0.58 8.24
C THR A 78 0.54 0.36 8.29
N LEU A 79 -0.54 -0.08 8.92
CA LEU A 79 -1.75 0.67 9.19
C LEU A 79 -1.78 1.00 10.69
N THR A 80 -1.55 2.26 11.04
CA THR A 80 -1.53 2.74 12.42
C THR A 80 -2.77 3.57 12.70
N ARG A 81 -3.49 3.25 13.76
CA ARG A 81 -4.55 4.12 14.27
C ARG A 81 -3.92 5.29 15.03
N SER A 82 -4.36 6.50 14.69
CA SER A 82 -4.01 7.74 15.38
C SER A 82 -5.30 8.51 15.66
N GLU A 83 -5.78 8.44 16.89
CA GLU A 83 -7.05 9.00 17.33
C GLU A 83 -8.22 8.51 16.44
N ASP A 84 -8.75 9.42 15.62
CA ASP A 84 -9.91 9.21 14.74
C ASP A 84 -9.50 8.81 13.30
N HIS A 85 -8.20 8.73 13.01
CA HIS A 85 -7.67 8.44 11.67
C HIS A 85 -6.91 7.12 11.63
N LEU A 86 -6.81 6.56 10.42
CA LEU A 86 -5.88 5.50 10.09
C LEU A 86 -4.79 6.08 9.17
N HIS A 87 -3.54 5.87 9.56
CA HIS A 87 -2.37 6.24 8.80
C HIS A 87 -1.75 4.99 8.20
N GLY A 88 -1.72 4.91 6.88
CA GLY A 88 -1.03 3.88 6.12
C GLY A 88 0.36 4.35 5.71
N THR A 89 1.35 3.50 5.96
CA THR A 89 2.69 3.63 5.39
C THR A 89 3.01 2.37 4.59
N PHE A 90 3.74 2.53 3.50
CA PHE A 90 4.28 1.40 2.75
C PHE A 90 5.76 1.60 2.45
N THR A 91 6.51 0.49 2.47
CA THR A 91 7.96 0.46 2.30
C THR A 91 8.36 1.28 1.07
N GLY A 92 9.19 2.31 1.27
CA GLY A 92 9.48 3.24 0.19
C GLY A 92 10.39 2.64 -0.88
N SER A 93 10.07 3.00 -2.11
CA SER A 93 10.86 2.66 -3.29
C SER A 93 12.14 3.49 -3.40
N GLU A 94 13.11 3.00 -4.15
CA GLU A 94 14.35 3.75 -4.45
C GLU A 94 14.08 5.09 -5.14
N SER A 95 13.01 5.19 -5.95
CA SER A 95 12.61 6.43 -6.65
C SER A 95 12.18 7.55 -5.69
N ILE A 96 11.71 7.21 -4.48
CA ILE A 96 11.36 8.16 -3.41
C ILE A 96 12.41 8.19 -2.28
N GLY A 97 13.59 7.62 -2.53
CA GLY A 97 14.71 7.59 -1.59
C GLY A 97 14.64 6.50 -0.52
N GLY A 98 13.69 5.57 -0.65
CA GLY A 98 13.60 4.34 0.15
C GLY A 98 14.61 3.28 -0.28
N LEU A 99 14.41 2.04 0.22
CA LEU A 99 15.32 0.92 -0.02
C LEU A 99 14.74 -0.16 -0.93
N LEU A 100 13.42 -0.15 -1.18
CA LEU A 100 12.79 -1.18 -1.99
C LEU A 100 13.08 -0.92 -3.47
N PRO A 101 13.78 -1.82 -4.18
CA PRO A 101 13.93 -1.68 -5.62
C PRO A 101 12.58 -1.96 -6.28
N THR A 102 12.00 -0.95 -6.92
CA THR A 102 10.75 -1.06 -7.69
C THR A 102 11.00 -0.70 -9.15
N ALA A 103 10.26 -1.32 -10.04
CA ALA A 103 10.16 -0.91 -11.43
C ALA A 103 9.25 0.33 -11.55
N PRO A 104 9.45 1.18 -12.58
CA PRO A 104 8.58 2.35 -12.82
C PRO A 104 7.09 1.98 -12.92
N GLU A 105 6.78 0.81 -13.48
CA GLU A 105 5.41 0.31 -13.58
C GLU A 105 4.81 -0.04 -12.22
N GLU A 106 5.63 -0.52 -11.28
CA GLU A 106 5.20 -0.81 -9.91
C GLU A 106 4.95 0.49 -9.13
N ASP A 107 5.81 1.49 -9.28
CA ASP A 107 5.58 2.81 -8.67
C ASP A 107 4.29 3.45 -9.20
N ALA A 108 4.06 3.39 -10.52
CA ALA A 108 2.82 3.88 -11.11
C ALA A 108 1.58 3.10 -10.62
N ALA A 109 1.72 1.79 -10.40
CA ALA A 109 0.65 0.96 -9.85
C ALA A 109 0.40 1.25 -8.36
N LEU A 110 1.43 1.58 -7.57
CA LEU A 110 1.27 2.04 -6.19
C LEU A 110 0.53 3.39 -6.13
N GLU A 111 0.87 4.33 -7.01
CA GLU A 111 0.12 5.59 -7.14
C GLU A 111 -1.35 5.35 -7.54
N ALA A 112 -1.60 4.40 -8.45
CA ALA A 112 -2.95 4.00 -8.85
C ALA A 112 -3.72 3.33 -7.69
N ALA A 113 -3.03 2.60 -6.81
CA ALA A 113 -3.54 2.09 -5.54
C ALA A 113 -3.69 3.19 -4.47
N THR A 114 -3.63 4.47 -4.87
CA THR A 114 -3.86 5.67 -4.07
C THR A 114 -2.77 6.04 -3.06
N TRP A 115 -1.63 5.33 -3.08
CA TRP A 115 -0.45 5.71 -2.31
C TRP A 115 0.07 7.08 -2.75
N ARG A 116 0.40 7.93 -1.79
CA ARG A 116 1.00 9.24 -2.04
C ARG A 116 2.50 9.16 -1.93
N ASN A 117 3.17 9.65 -2.97
CA ASN A 117 4.60 9.87 -2.96
C ASN A 117 4.92 10.99 -1.94
N PRO A 118 5.79 10.75 -0.94
CA PRO A 118 6.17 11.75 0.06
C PRO A 118 6.98 12.92 -0.54
N GLY A 119 7.42 12.80 -1.79
CA GLY A 119 8.20 13.80 -2.51
C GLY A 119 9.57 14.02 -1.87
N HIS A 120 9.93 15.29 -1.65
CA HIS A 120 11.20 15.67 -1.02
C HIS A 120 11.16 15.66 0.53
N SER A 121 10.15 15.05 1.14
CA SER A 121 10.10 14.96 2.59
C SER A 121 11.21 14.05 3.13
N LEU A 122 11.45 14.10 4.44
CA LEU A 122 12.39 13.19 5.09
C LEU A 122 11.84 11.75 5.16
N GLU A 123 10.53 11.58 4.97
CA GLU A 123 9.86 10.30 5.02
C GLU A 123 10.06 9.58 3.70
N ARG A 124 10.78 8.47 3.74
CA ARG A 124 11.16 7.65 2.58
C ARG A 124 10.23 6.44 2.47
N VAL A 125 8.94 6.70 2.62
CA VAL A 125 7.86 5.70 2.62
C VAL A 125 6.66 6.27 1.86
N TRP A 126 5.90 5.39 1.22
CA TRP A 126 4.63 5.75 0.62
C TRP A 126 3.60 6.00 1.74
N LEU A 127 2.73 7.00 1.55
CA LEU A 127 1.80 7.45 2.59
C LEU A 127 0.34 7.39 2.14
N ARG A 128 -0.57 7.10 3.06
CA ARG A 128 -2.02 7.13 2.84
C ARG A 128 -2.75 7.43 4.15
N TYR A 129 -3.86 8.14 4.09
CA TYR A 129 -4.67 8.47 5.26
C TYR A 129 -6.14 8.10 5.02
N TRP A 130 -6.83 7.69 6.09
CA TRP A 130 -8.26 7.48 6.10
C TRP A 130 -8.89 8.07 7.38
N PRO A 131 -10.03 8.77 7.30
CA PRO A 131 -10.59 9.32 6.05
C PRO A 131 -9.61 10.28 5.35
N ASP A 132 -9.81 10.52 4.05
CA ASP A 132 -9.00 11.50 3.29
C ASP A 132 -9.27 12.96 3.71
N ASP A 133 -10.33 13.19 4.47
CA ASP A 133 -10.83 14.48 4.94
C ASP A 133 -10.98 14.44 6.47
N VAL A 134 -11.53 15.49 7.07
CA VAL A 134 -11.78 15.59 8.52
C VAL A 134 -12.65 14.44 9.00
N ALA A 135 -12.18 13.72 10.02
CA ALA A 135 -12.97 12.69 10.67
C ALA A 135 -14.29 13.26 11.23
N LEU A 136 -15.41 12.65 10.80
CA LEU A 136 -16.76 13.02 11.26
C LEU A 136 -17.28 12.07 12.37
N GLN A 137 -16.53 11.00 12.67
CA GLN A 137 -16.87 9.97 13.65
C GLN A 137 -15.62 9.64 14.49
N PRO A 138 -15.79 9.03 15.69
CA PRO A 138 -14.67 8.74 16.60
C PRO A 138 -13.64 7.72 16.09
N TYR A 139 -13.92 7.07 14.97
CA TYR A 139 -12.97 6.27 14.21
C TYR A 139 -13.52 5.98 12.81
N LEU A 140 -12.81 5.17 12.01
CA LEU A 140 -13.14 4.81 10.63
C LEU A 140 -14.58 4.31 10.47
N SER A 141 -15.22 4.79 9.41
CA SER A 141 -16.47 4.20 8.92
C SER A 141 -16.24 2.83 8.28
N ALA A 142 -17.30 2.05 8.09
CA ALA A 142 -17.23 0.80 7.34
C ALA A 142 -16.73 1.02 5.90
N ALA A 143 -17.10 2.15 5.28
CA ALA A 143 -16.66 2.49 3.93
C ALA A 143 -15.18 2.87 3.84
N ASP A 144 -14.64 3.55 4.86
CA ASP A 144 -13.19 3.85 4.92
C ASP A 144 -12.39 2.59 5.26
N THR A 145 -12.91 1.72 6.13
CA THR A 145 -12.30 0.41 6.42
C THR A 145 -12.20 -0.43 5.15
N HIS A 146 -13.28 -0.49 4.36
CA HIS A 146 -13.27 -1.20 3.08
C HIS A 146 -12.24 -0.63 2.11
N ARG A 147 -12.16 0.70 2.00
CA ARG A 147 -11.15 1.37 1.16
C ARG A 147 -9.72 1.09 1.64
N ALA A 148 -9.48 1.01 2.95
CA ALA A 148 -8.18 0.62 3.48
C ALA A 148 -7.81 -0.81 3.08
N VAL A 149 -8.77 -1.75 3.15
CA VAL A 149 -8.59 -3.14 2.71
C VAL A 149 -8.31 -3.21 1.20
N GLU A 150 -9.06 -2.48 0.37
CA GLU A 150 -8.82 -2.41 -1.08
C GLU A 150 -7.40 -1.97 -1.40
N VAL A 151 -6.87 -0.94 -0.72
CA VAL A 151 -5.48 -0.49 -0.92
C VAL A 151 -4.47 -1.59 -0.58
N VAL A 152 -4.70 -2.39 0.46
CA VAL A 152 -3.83 -3.53 0.79
C VAL A 152 -3.86 -4.59 -0.32
N LEU A 153 -5.05 -4.90 -0.85
CA LEU A 153 -5.24 -5.88 -1.92
C LEU A 153 -4.62 -5.40 -3.24
N ASP A 154 -4.84 -4.14 -3.60
CA ASP A 154 -4.24 -3.51 -4.78
C ASP A 154 -2.71 -3.50 -4.66
N THR A 155 -2.18 -3.21 -3.46
CA THR A 155 -0.74 -3.30 -3.19
C THR A 155 -0.22 -4.72 -3.38
N ALA A 156 -0.95 -5.74 -2.89
CA ALA A 156 -0.57 -7.14 -3.11
C ALA A 156 -0.57 -7.50 -4.61
N ALA A 157 -1.52 -6.96 -5.38
CA ALA A 157 -1.59 -7.14 -6.82
C ALA A 157 -0.41 -6.50 -7.57
N VAL A 158 0.12 -5.35 -7.12
CA VAL A 158 1.35 -4.74 -7.68
C VAL A 158 2.51 -5.73 -7.68
N PHE A 159 2.62 -6.54 -6.63
CA PHE A 159 3.69 -7.54 -6.49
C PHE A 159 3.33 -8.91 -7.07
N GLY A 160 2.18 -9.03 -7.74
CA GLY A 160 1.72 -10.28 -8.36
C GLY A 160 1.33 -11.35 -7.35
N ILE A 161 0.93 -10.97 -6.14
CA ILE A 161 0.53 -11.91 -5.09
C ILE A 161 -0.86 -12.44 -5.44
N THR A 162 -0.97 -13.76 -5.58
CA THR A 162 -2.21 -14.43 -5.98
C THR A 162 -2.80 -15.33 -4.90
N ASP A 163 -2.03 -15.66 -3.86
CA ASP A 163 -2.44 -16.49 -2.74
C ASP A 163 -2.35 -15.67 -1.42
N PRO A 164 -3.44 -15.52 -0.66
CA PRO A 164 -3.41 -14.81 0.61
C PRO A 164 -2.48 -15.46 1.66
N ALA A 165 -2.14 -16.76 1.51
CA ALA A 165 -1.17 -17.43 2.37
C ALA A 165 0.27 -16.89 2.22
N ASP A 166 0.53 -16.12 1.17
CA ASP A 166 1.82 -15.46 0.92
C ASP A 166 1.93 -14.09 1.60
N VAL A 167 0.88 -13.68 2.31
CA VAL A 167 0.79 -12.43 3.06
C VAL A 167 0.64 -12.71 4.55
N THR A 168 1.43 -12.06 5.39
CA THR A 168 1.24 -12.09 6.84
C THR A 168 0.66 -10.75 7.31
N ALA A 169 -0.28 -10.80 8.24
CA ALA A 169 -0.88 -9.62 8.85
C ALA A 169 -0.82 -9.77 10.37
N ASP A 170 -0.01 -8.93 11.01
CA ASP A 170 0.30 -9.01 12.43
C ASP A 170 -0.09 -7.71 13.13
N VAL A 171 -0.82 -7.81 14.24
CA VAL A 171 -1.18 -6.66 15.06
C VAL A 171 -0.09 -6.42 16.09
N THR A 172 0.50 -5.23 16.07
CA THR A 172 1.41 -4.76 17.12
C THR A 172 0.66 -3.75 17.99
N VAL A 173 0.52 -4.08 19.26
CA VAL A 173 0.07 -3.12 20.27
C VAL A 173 1.32 -2.51 20.86
N GLU A 174 1.70 -1.30 20.45
CA GLU A 174 2.68 -0.54 21.22
C GLU A 174 2.01 -0.18 22.55
N GLY A 175 2.39 -0.91 23.60
CA GLY A 175 1.98 -0.58 24.95
C GLY A 175 2.49 0.82 25.27
N ILE A 176 1.57 1.76 25.45
CA ILE A 176 1.88 3.08 26.01
C ILE A 176 2.42 2.81 27.42
N GLY A 177 3.75 2.80 27.55
CA GLY A 177 4.48 2.79 28.82
C GLY A 177 4.58 4.19 29.40
#